data_AF-Q138H0-F1
#
_entry.id   AF-Q138H0-F1
#
_cell.length_a   1.000
_cell.length_b   1.000
_cell.length_c   1.000
_cell.angle_alpha   90.00
_cell.angle_beta   90.00
_cell.angle_gamma   90.00
#
_symmetry.space_group_name_H-M   'P 1'
#
loop_
_entity.id
_entity.type
_entity.pdbx_description
1 polymer ?
#
loop_
_entity_poly.entity_id
_entity_poly.type
_entity_poly.pdbx_seq_one_letter_code
_entity_poly.pdbx_strand_id
1 'polypeptide(L)'
;MDQSAAVRRIAQELNEGEASGRSARLARLTGSSAVTVRSWGAAGASEGRKRTMSPTARRLLFVLLVLHRSGHDLDRLCADARRLENEFLDEDDDA
;
A
#
# COMPACT_ATOMS: atom_id res chain seq x y z
N MET A 1 -18.91 -6.44 -0.07
CA MET A 1 -18.23 -5.12 -0.16
C MET A 1 -17.26 -5.19 -1.34
N ASP A 2 -17.35 -4.27 -2.31
CA ASP A 2 -16.48 -4.30 -3.50
C ASP A 2 -15.03 -3.92 -3.12
N GLN A 3 -14.09 -4.84 -3.38
CA GLN A 3 -12.66 -4.64 -3.12
C GLN A 3 -12.14 -3.36 -3.78
N SER A 4 -12.55 -3.09 -5.02
CA SER A 4 -12.04 -1.97 -5.79
C SER A 4 -12.44 -0.63 -5.17
N ALA A 5 -13.71 -0.50 -4.75
CA ALA A 5 -14.19 0.65 -4.00
C ALA A 5 -13.42 0.85 -2.68
N ALA A 6 -13.21 -0.22 -1.91
CA ALA A 6 -12.47 -0.14 -0.65
C ALA A 6 -11.01 0.32 -0.86
N VAL A 7 -10.31 -0.26 -1.83
CA VAL A 7 -8.92 0.12 -2.17
C VAL A 7 -8.83 1.58 -2.60
N ARG A 8 -9.76 2.05 -3.44
CA ARG A 8 -9.79 3.45 -3.89
C ARG A 8 -10.01 4.42 -2.73
N ARG A 9 -10.92 4.08 -1.80
CA ARG A 9 -11.20 4.91 -0.63
C ARG A 9 -9.98 4.99 0.30
N ILE A 10 -9.38 3.84 0.61
CA ILE A 10 -8.17 3.79 1.45
C ILE A 10 -7.02 4.55 0.77
N ALA A 11 -6.79 4.34 -0.53
CA ALA A 11 -5.76 5.06 -1.27
C ALA A 11 -5.98 6.58 -1.23
N GLN A 12 -7.22 7.06 -1.33
CA GLN A 12 -7.53 8.49 -1.25
C GLN A 12 -7.26 9.05 0.15
N GLU A 13 -7.62 8.30 1.19
CA GLU A 13 -7.44 8.70 2.58
C GLU A 13 -5.96 8.78 2.94
N LEU A 14 -5.18 7.74 2.60
CA LEU A 14 -3.73 7.73 2.81
C LEU A 14 -2.97 8.75 1.95
N ASN A 15 -3.62 9.31 0.93
CA ASN A 15 -3.08 10.38 0.10
C ASN A 15 -3.46 11.77 0.62
N GLU A 16 -3.99 11.87 1.85
CA GLU A 16 -4.23 13.14 2.54
C GLU A 16 -5.11 14.13 1.74
N GLY A 17 -5.99 13.60 0.91
CA GLY A 17 -6.89 14.42 0.08
C GLY A 17 -6.27 14.94 -1.22
N GLU A 18 -4.98 14.68 -1.50
CA GLU A 18 -4.35 15.08 -2.75
C GLU A 18 -5.07 14.50 -3.97
N ALA A 19 -5.26 15.33 -5.00
CA ALA A 19 -6.09 15.02 -6.17
C ALA A 19 -5.46 13.94 -7.08
N SER A 20 -4.14 13.79 -7.02
CA SER A 20 -3.38 12.86 -7.85
C SER A 20 -2.35 12.08 -7.02
N GLY A 21 -1.77 11.02 -7.60
CA GLY A 21 -0.68 10.28 -6.96
C GLY A 21 -1.10 9.19 -5.96
N ARG A 22 -2.39 9.06 -5.59
CA ARG A 22 -2.86 8.06 -4.60
C ARG A 22 -2.36 6.62 -4.82
N SER A 23 -2.36 6.14 -6.07
CA SER A 23 -1.87 4.79 -6.38
C SER A 23 -0.35 4.67 -6.28
N ALA A 24 0.39 5.75 -6.54
CA ALA A 24 1.84 5.80 -6.40
C ALA A 24 2.23 5.87 -4.92
N ARG A 25 1.56 6.71 -4.12
CA ARG A 25 1.76 6.75 -2.65
C ARG A 25 1.44 5.40 -2.03
N LEU A 26 0.30 4.81 -2.36
CA LEU A 26 -0.06 3.50 -1.83
C LEU A 26 0.94 2.41 -2.23
N ALA A 27 1.46 2.44 -3.47
CA ALA A 27 2.51 1.53 -3.93
C ALA A 27 3.79 1.64 -3.08
N ARG A 28 4.23 2.86 -2.76
CA ARG A 28 5.37 3.08 -1.86
C ARG A 28 5.11 2.53 -0.45
N LEU A 29 3.94 2.86 0.12
CA LEU A 29 3.58 2.44 1.48
C LEU A 29 3.46 0.92 1.63
N THR A 30 3.04 0.21 0.59
CA THR A 30 2.90 -1.25 0.62
C THR A 30 4.10 -2.00 0.06
N GLY A 31 5.18 -1.31 -0.35
CA GLY A 31 6.31 -1.93 -1.05
C GLY A 31 5.94 -2.64 -2.36
N SER A 32 4.78 -2.32 -2.95
CA SER A 32 4.23 -3.02 -4.11
C SER A 32 4.40 -2.19 -5.38
N SER A 33 4.42 -2.83 -6.55
CA SER A 33 4.44 -2.08 -7.81
C SER A 33 3.16 -1.25 -8.00
N ALA A 34 3.28 -0.09 -8.67
CA ALA A 34 2.12 0.72 -9.04
C ALA A 34 1.13 -0.01 -9.97
N VAL A 35 1.59 -1.02 -10.72
CA VAL A 35 0.73 -1.88 -11.55
C VAL A 35 -0.14 -2.76 -10.65
N THR A 36 0.47 -3.40 -9.64
CA THR A 36 -0.24 -4.23 -8.66
C THR A 36 -1.31 -3.44 -7.91
N VAL A 37 -0.97 -2.27 -7.37
CA VAL A 37 -1.93 -1.43 -6.65
C VAL A 37 -3.09 -0.99 -7.55
N ARG A 38 -2.81 -0.59 -8.80
CA ARG A 38 -3.86 -0.22 -9.77
C ARG A 38 -4.78 -1.40 -10.09
N SER A 39 -4.25 -2.63 -10.15
CA SER A 39 -5.05 -3.83 -10.37
C SER A 39 -6.02 -4.14 -9.22
N TRP A 40 -5.67 -3.79 -7.97
CA TRP A 40 -6.57 -3.98 -6.83
C TRP A 40 -7.75 -3.01 -6.82
N GLY A 41 -7.53 -1.80 -7.33
CA GLY A 41 -8.54 -0.73 -7.46
C GLY A 41 -9.22 -0.68 -8.83
N ALA A 42 -9.02 -1.65 -9.72
CA ALA A 42 -9.59 -1.64 -11.06
C ALA A 42 -11.11 -1.87 -11.02
N ALA A 43 -11.87 -1.05 -11.75
CA ALA A 43 -13.34 -1.15 -11.85
C ALA A 43 -13.83 -0.50 -13.15
N GLY A 44 -15.07 -0.79 -13.57
CA GLY A 44 -15.68 -0.21 -14.76
C GLY A 44 -14.95 -0.63 -16.04
N ALA A 45 -14.55 0.31 -16.89
CA ALA A 45 -13.79 0.00 -18.12
C ALA A 45 -12.43 -0.70 -17.89
N SER A 46 -11.97 -0.78 -16.64
CA SER A 46 -10.75 -1.48 -16.24
C SER A 46 -11.00 -2.79 -15.48
N GLU A 47 -12.25 -3.24 -15.32
CA GLU A 47 -12.61 -4.44 -14.54
C GLU A 47 -11.82 -5.69 -14.98
N GLY A 48 -11.57 -5.85 -16.28
CA GLY A 48 -10.79 -6.98 -16.82
C GLY A 48 -9.32 -7.03 -16.35
N ARG A 49 -8.80 -5.95 -15.76
CA ARG A 49 -7.46 -5.88 -15.14
C ARG A 49 -7.50 -6.08 -13.62
N LYS A 50 -8.68 -6.31 -13.03
CA LYS A 50 -8.86 -6.49 -11.60
C LYS A 50 -8.18 -7.77 -11.14
N ARG A 51 -7.31 -7.64 -10.13
CA ARG A 51 -6.71 -8.80 -9.46
C ARG A 51 -7.24 -8.93 -8.04
N THR A 52 -7.54 -10.16 -7.65
CA THR A 52 -7.87 -10.48 -6.27
C THR A 52 -6.67 -10.18 -5.38
N MET A 53 -6.92 -9.40 -4.32
CA MET A 53 -5.88 -9.07 -3.35
C MET A 53 -5.68 -10.24 -2.40
N SER A 54 -4.42 -10.59 -2.10
CA SER A 54 -4.11 -11.63 -1.12
C SER A 54 -4.59 -11.22 0.29
N PRO A 55 -4.87 -12.17 1.19
CA PRO A 55 -5.24 -11.86 2.58
C PRO A 55 -4.20 -10.98 3.28
N THR A 56 -2.91 -11.20 3.03
CA THR A 56 -1.80 -10.40 3.57
C THR A 56 -1.84 -8.96 3.09
N ALA A 57 -1.96 -8.73 1.77
CA ALA A 57 -2.05 -7.38 1.23
C ALA A 57 -3.30 -6.66 1.74
N ARG A 58 -4.43 -7.38 1.86
CA ARG A 58 -5.65 -6.82 2.45
C ARG A 58 -5.44 -6.39 3.90
N ARG A 59 -4.83 -7.24 4.74
CA ARG A 59 -4.51 -6.91 6.14
C ARG A 59 -3.60 -5.69 6.21
N LEU A 60 -2.55 -5.64 5.39
CA LEU A 60 -1.61 -4.53 5.32
C LEU A 60 -2.31 -3.19 5.04
N LEU A 61 -3.24 -3.14 4.07
CA LEU A 61 -4.00 -1.91 3.79
C LEU A 61 -4.74 -1.38 5.03
N PHE A 62 -5.36 -2.27 5.81
CA PHE A 62 -6.08 -1.87 7.02
C PHE A 62 -5.14 -1.51 8.17
N VAL A 63 -3.97 -2.13 8.28
CA VAL A 63 -2.94 -1.73 9.25
C VAL A 63 -2.44 -0.32 8.94
N LEU A 64 -2.10 -0.02 7.68
CA LEU A 64 -1.70 1.32 7.25
C LEU A 64 -2.78 2.36 7.53
N LEU A 65 -4.06 2.03 7.28
CA LEU A 65 -5.19 2.91 7.59
C LEU A 65 -5.30 3.19 9.09
N VAL A 66 -5.14 2.18 9.95
CA VAL A 66 -5.17 2.35 11.41
C VAL A 66 -4.03 3.26 11.86
N LEU A 67 -2.81 3.02 11.38
CA LEU A 67 -1.64 3.83 11.73
C LEU A 67 -1.83 5.29 11.33
N HIS A 68 -2.31 5.55 10.11
CA HIS A 68 -2.61 6.90 9.64
C HIS A 68 -3.66 7.60 10.53
N ARG A 69 -4.78 6.93 10.82
CA ARG A 69 -5.85 7.48 11.67
C ARG A 69 -5.43 7.71 13.11
N SER A 70 -4.46 6.95 13.61
CA SER A 70 -3.85 7.15 14.91
C SER A 70 -2.81 8.28 14.92
N GLY A 71 -2.58 8.96 13.79
CA GLY A 71 -1.66 10.09 13.69
C GLY A 71 -0.19 9.71 13.50
N HIS A 72 0.10 8.46 13.12
CA HIS A 72 1.47 8.07 12.80
C HIS A 72 1.89 8.60 11.43
N ASP A 73 3.13 9.06 11.35
CA ASP A 73 3.79 9.39 10.08
C ASP A 73 4.16 8.10 9.35
N LEU A 74 3.39 7.77 8.31
CA LEU A 74 3.60 6.56 7.52
C LEU A 74 4.90 6.62 6.71
N ASP A 75 5.32 7.79 6.26
CA ASP A 75 6.54 7.92 5.46
C ASP A 75 7.77 7.63 6.34
N ARG A 76 7.77 8.11 7.58
CA ARG A 76 8.78 7.74 8.59
C ARG A 76 8.75 6.25 8.93
N LEU A 77 7.58 5.68 9.18
CA LEU A 77 7.44 4.24 9.49
C LEU A 77 7.95 3.35 8.34
N CYS A 78 7.70 3.73 7.09
CA CYS A 78 8.23 3.01 5.94
C CYS A 78 9.76 3.12 5.84
N ALA A 79 10.34 4.27 6.18
CA ALA A 79 11.79 4.44 6.22
C ALA A 79 12.43 3.57 7.32
N ASP A 80 11.82 3.54 8.51
CA ASP A 80 12.25 2.68 9.62
C ASP A 80 12.12 1.19 9.27
N ALA A 81 11.01 0.80 8.64
CA ALA A 81 10.80 -0.58 8.17
C ALA A 81 11.86 -1.01 7.15
N ARG A 82 12.20 -0.14 6.18
CA ARG A 82 13.25 -0.44 5.20
C ARG A 82 14.63 -0.57 5.84
N ARG A 83 14.94 0.26 6.84
CA ARG A 83 16.19 0.11 7.61
C ARG A 83 16.23 -1.24 8.31
N LEU A 84 15.12 -1.65 8.93
CA LEU A 84 15.01 -2.96 9.59
C LEU A 84 15.07 -4.11 8.59
N GLU A 85 14.46 -3.99 7.41
CA GLU A 85 14.59 -4.99 6.34
C GLU A 85 16.07 -5.22 6.00
N ASN A 86 16.83 -4.15 5.79
CA ASN A 86 18.27 -4.26 5.53
C ASN A 86 19.02 -4.86 6.73
N GLU A 87 18.73 -4.41 7.95
CA GLU A 87 19.40 -4.93 9.17
C GLU A 87 19.18 -6.43 9.36
N PHE A 88 17.97 -6.95 9.08
CA PHE A 88 17.64 -8.35 9.32
C PHE A 88 17.83 -9.26 8.11
N LEU A 89 17.93 -8.71 6.89
CA LEU A 89 18.00 -9.49 5.65
C LEU A 89 19.31 -9.29 4.86
N ASP A 90 20.04 -8.17 5.06
CA ASP A 90 21.33 -7.92 4.37
C ASP A 90 22.55 -8.37 5.20
N GLU A 91 22.41 -8.86 6.44
CA GLU A 91 23.53 -9.30 7.30
C GLU A 91 24.14 -10.67 6.93
N ASP A 92 23.60 -11.41 5.94
CA ASP A 92 24.01 -12.80 5.63
C ASP A 92 24.80 -12.98 4.30
N ASP A 93 25.11 -11.93 3.54
CA ASP A 93 25.76 -12.06 2.21
C ASP A 93 27.31 -11.91 2.21
N ASP A 94 27.95 -11.71 3.36
CA ASP A 94 29.42 -11.53 3.50
C ASP A 94 30.06 -12.52 4.51
N ALA A 95 29.73 -13.82 4.45
CA ALA A 95 30.41 -14.89 5.22
C ALA A 95 30.91 -16.06 4.35
#